data_AF-A0A8K1CDQ7-F1
#
_entry.id   AF-A0A8K1CDQ7-F1
#
_cell.length_a   1.000
_cell.length_b   1.000
_cell.length_c   1.000
_cell.angle_alpha   90.00
_cell.angle_beta   90.00
_cell.angle_gamma   90.00
#
_symmetry.space_group_name_H-M   'P 1'
#
loop_
_entity.id
_entity.type
_entity.pdbx_description
1 polymer ?
#
loop_
_entity_poly.entity_id
_entity_poly.type
_entity_poly.pdbx_seq_one_letter_code
_entity_poly.pdbx_strand_id
1 'polypeptide(L)'
;MKSALYLATFATSLLATDVHGHGYMTKPVGRSGSDFSDMKNTAACDRSNPGKVTEFKAGEEITVEWSRNNHLGGFIRYSMVPRNQATKANFDKNTFFYTCRETNCTLKKCKDKWCGDDAGSKDHEIKCSTKVKLPDYLPSGDYVMQWTWHSAGSSYGNVGWNTGNYKTCADIRLTTSGSGSKPKCPPFVGGDRVTALEKKSSDQCWYFDNNDLSTKEVKYGTGWNNKEGMSHYKYGLPKEIEQCGGGATKGSGPAPAPAPAPAPGPAPTPPTNVTTVPTSAPSGDGDVTQTYKPSKTPKPSNAAPAPAPGKNGGGKYKYVGPERADSAAMTQWCNYNCPAFCPSDICA
;
A
#
# COMPACT_ATOMS: atom_id res chain seq x y z
N MET A 1 62.33 13.05 -31.89
CA MET A 1 61.37 13.76 -31.02
C MET A 1 60.00 13.17 -31.26
N LYS A 2 59.52 12.32 -30.35
CA LYS A 2 58.18 11.71 -30.39
C LYS A 2 57.54 11.99 -29.03
N SER A 3 56.58 12.89 -28.97
CA SER A 3 55.73 13.09 -27.80
C SER A 3 54.30 12.78 -28.23
N ALA A 4 53.83 11.59 -27.85
CA ALA A 4 52.44 11.18 -28.02
C ALA A 4 51.64 11.68 -26.82
N LEU A 5 50.64 12.52 -27.11
CA LEU A 5 49.68 13.08 -26.17
C LEU A 5 48.57 12.03 -25.96
N TYR A 6 48.46 11.49 -24.75
CA TYR A 6 47.28 10.71 -24.33
C TYR A 6 46.48 11.53 -23.32
N LEU A 7 45.40 12.16 -23.77
CA LEU A 7 44.32 12.59 -22.88
C LEU A 7 43.40 11.39 -22.64
N ALA A 8 43.40 10.85 -21.42
CA ALA A 8 42.40 9.90 -20.98
C ALA A 8 41.17 10.68 -20.45
N THR A 9 40.14 10.78 -21.27
CA THR A 9 38.83 11.32 -20.88
C THR A 9 38.10 10.26 -20.04
N PHE A 10 38.13 10.38 -18.72
CA PHE A 10 37.24 9.62 -17.84
C PHE A 10 35.81 10.17 -17.98
N ALA A 11 35.01 9.53 -18.82
CA ALA A 11 33.57 9.72 -18.83
C ALA A 11 32.98 8.89 -17.68
N THR A 12 32.90 9.48 -16.48
CA THR A 12 32.10 8.94 -15.38
C THR A 12 30.63 9.02 -15.78
N SER A 13 30.12 7.93 -16.36
CA SER A 13 28.69 7.71 -16.49
C SER A 13 28.10 7.59 -15.07
N LEU A 14 27.61 8.71 -14.55
CA LEU A 14 26.72 8.80 -13.40
C LEU A 14 25.50 7.91 -13.70
N LEU A 15 25.55 6.65 -13.24
CA LEU A 15 24.37 5.83 -13.10
C LEU A 15 23.55 6.45 -11.98
N ALA A 16 22.69 7.41 -12.32
CA ALA A 16 21.66 7.90 -11.43
C ALA A 16 20.83 6.68 -11.02
N THR A 17 21.02 6.20 -9.80
CA THR A 17 20.11 5.23 -9.19
C THR A 17 18.79 5.96 -9.00
N ASP A 18 17.86 5.67 -9.91
CA ASP A 18 16.53 6.26 -9.92
C ASP A 18 15.78 5.75 -8.68
N VAL A 19 15.75 6.55 -7.61
CA VAL A 19 15.12 6.19 -6.33
C VAL A 19 13.61 6.14 -6.55
N HIS A 20 13.10 4.97 -6.90
CA HIS A 20 11.67 4.68 -7.01
C HIS A 20 11.08 4.38 -5.62
N GLY A 21 11.24 5.34 -4.71
CA GLY A 21 10.65 5.28 -3.38
C GLY A 21 9.20 5.76 -3.44
N HIS A 22 8.26 4.85 -3.69
CA HIS A 22 6.84 5.19 -3.68
C HIS A 22 5.98 4.08 -3.03
N GLY A 23 4.88 4.47 -2.38
CA GLY A 23 4.05 3.58 -1.57
C GLY A 23 2.93 2.91 -2.36
N TYR A 24 2.74 1.59 -2.20
CA TYR A 24 1.59 0.87 -2.75
C TYR A 24 1.12 -0.27 -1.83
N MET A 25 -0.11 -0.73 -2.04
CA MET A 25 -0.67 -1.87 -1.31
C MET A 25 -0.06 -3.19 -1.79
N THR A 26 0.48 -3.98 -0.87
CA THR A 26 1.06 -5.30 -1.13
C THR A 26 0.16 -6.46 -0.74
N LYS A 27 -0.75 -6.26 0.23
CA LYS A 27 -1.79 -7.23 0.57
C LYS A 27 -3.13 -6.54 0.75
N PRO A 28 -4.22 -7.06 0.14
CA PRO A 28 -4.25 -8.03 -0.95
C PRO A 28 -3.39 -7.61 -2.15
N VAL A 29 -3.06 -8.57 -3.03
CA VAL A 29 -2.14 -8.32 -4.15
C VAL A 29 -2.76 -7.29 -5.11
N GLY A 30 -2.09 -6.15 -5.29
CA GLY A 30 -2.50 -5.10 -6.24
C GLY A 30 -2.24 -5.44 -7.71
N ARG A 31 -2.82 -4.66 -8.62
CA ARG A 31 -2.73 -4.87 -10.08
C ARG A 31 -1.37 -4.53 -10.70
N SER A 32 -0.70 -3.47 -10.24
CA SER A 32 0.57 -3.02 -10.83
C SER A 32 1.83 -3.58 -10.17
N GLY A 33 1.75 -3.95 -8.88
CA GLY A 33 2.95 -4.21 -8.07
C GLY A 33 3.90 -3.02 -7.97
N SER A 34 3.43 -1.82 -8.33
CA SER A 34 4.19 -0.57 -8.38
C SER A 34 3.35 0.56 -7.81
N ASP A 35 4.00 1.68 -7.53
CA ASP A 35 3.31 2.90 -7.19
C ASP A 35 2.61 3.54 -8.39
N PHE A 36 1.61 4.37 -8.07
CA PHE A 36 0.93 5.24 -9.01
C PHE A 36 0.42 6.46 -8.24
N SER A 37 0.96 7.64 -8.54
CA SER A 37 0.60 8.91 -7.89
C SER A 37 -0.32 9.73 -8.79
N ASP A 38 -1.47 10.14 -8.26
CA ASP A 38 -2.50 10.91 -8.96
C ASP A 38 -2.78 12.23 -8.24
N MET A 39 -2.02 13.28 -8.60
CA MET A 39 -2.14 14.62 -8.00
C MET A 39 -3.45 15.32 -8.36
N LYS A 40 -3.98 15.08 -9.56
CA LYS A 40 -5.24 15.70 -10.01
C LYS A 40 -6.47 14.99 -9.46
N ASN A 41 -6.27 13.85 -8.81
CA ASN A 41 -7.33 12.95 -8.36
C ASN A 41 -8.31 12.67 -9.50
N THR A 42 -7.87 12.14 -10.63
CA THR A 42 -8.77 11.80 -11.75
C THR A 42 -8.87 10.29 -12.00
N ALA A 43 -7.87 9.53 -11.55
CA ALA A 43 -7.79 8.10 -11.82
C ALA A 43 -8.61 7.27 -10.83
N ALA A 44 -9.17 6.16 -11.33
CA ALA A 44 -9.87 5.17 -10.50
C ALA A 44 -8.90 4.13 -9.93
N CYS A 45 -7.91 3.70 -10.70
CA CYS A 45 -6.94 2.67 -10.31
C CYS A 45 -5.57 3.01 -10.91
N ASP A 46 -4.54 2.38 -10.36
CA ASP A 46 -3.18 2.28 -10.91
C ASP A 46 -3.15 1.62 -12.29
N ARG A 47 -4.00 0.59 -12.50
CA ARG A 47 -4.15 -0.10 -13.78
C ARG A 47 -5.60 -0.46 -14.08
N SER A 48 -5.96 -0.37 -15.36
CA SER A 48 -7.29 -0.77 -15.86
C SER A 48 -7.46 -2.29 -15.95
N ASN A 49 -6.40 -3.00 -16.35
CA ASN A 49 -6.44 -4.45 -16.51
C ASN A 49 -6.62 -5.16 -15.16
N PRO A 50 -7.52 -6.17 -15.06
CA PRO A 50 -7.67 -6.97 -13.87
C PRO A 50 -6.37 -7.68 -13.46
N GLY A 51 -6.14 -7.77 -12.16
CA GLY A 51 -5.02 -8.48 -11.56
C GLY A 51 -5.41 -9.86 -11.04
N LYS A 52 -4.58 -10.41 -10.15
CA LYS A 52 -4.87 -11.68 -9.47
C LYS A 52 -6.06 -11.49 -8.51
N VAL A 53 -7.07 -12.35 -8.65
CA VAL A 53 -8.21 -12.37 -7.72
C VAL A 53 -7.79 -12.99 -6.39
N THR A 54 -8.12 -12.32 -5.30
CA THR A 54 -8.02 -12.86 -3.93
C THR A 54 -9.42 -13.08 -3.37
N GLU A 55 -9.68 -14.23 -2.76
CA GLU A 55 -11.00 -14.60 -2.26
C GLU A 55 -11.10 -14.36 -0.75
N PHE A 56 -12.22 -13.78 -0.32
CA PHE A 56 -12.56 -13.54 1.09
C PHE A 56 -14.06 -13.75 1.32
N LYS A 57 -14.51 -13.71 2.56
CA LYS A 57 -15.93 -13.66 2.93
C LYS A 57 -16.35 -12.21 3.19
N ALA A 58 -17.62 -11.90 2.90
CA ALA A 58 -18.20 -10.63 3.34
C ALA A 58 -18.14 -10.55 4.87
N GLY A 59 -17.73 -9.41 5.42
CA GLY A 59 -17.55 -9.24 6.87
C GLY A 59 -16.27 -9.81 7.47
N GLU A 60 -15.42 -10.47 6.67
CA GLU A 60 -14.15 -11.01 7.14
C GLU A 60 -13.19 -9.89 7.56
N GLU A 61 -12.51 -10.07 8.69
CA GLU A 61 -11.38 -9.22 9.07
C GLU A 61 -10.11 -9.72 8.35
N ILE A 62 -9.57 -8.88 7.48
CA ILE A 62 -8.36 -9.17 6.72
C ILE A 62 -7.20 -8.29 7.18
N THR A 63 -5.98 -8.80 7.08
CA THR A 63 -4.79 -7.95 7.17
C THR A 63 -4.50 -7.33 5.80
N VAL A 64 -4.44 -6.01 5.78
CA VAL A 64 -3.98 -5.22 4.64
C VAL A 64 -2.56 -4.73 4.92
N GLU A 65 -1.71 -4.73 3.90
CA GLU A 65 -0.31 -4.31 4.01
C GLU A 65 0.05 -3.37 2.88
N TRP A 66 0.91 -2.39 3.16
CA TRP A 66 1.47 -1.48 2.17
C TRP A 66 2.92 -1.16 2.50
N SER A 67 3.69 -0.77 1.49
CA SER A 67 5.04 -0.24 1.70
C SER A 67 4.99 1.16 2.28
N ARG A 68 5.79 1.44 3.32
CA ARG A 68 5.79 2.74 4.04
C ARG A 68 6.25 3.90 3.18
N ASN A 69 7.37 3.75 2.47
CA ASN A 69 7.98 4.80 1.67
C ASN A 69 8.53 6.00 2.48
N ASN A 70 9.27 6.90 1.82
CA ASN A 70 9.93 8.09 2.36
C ASN A 70 9.04 9.34 2.55
N HIS A 71 7.77 9.32 2.13
CA HIS A 71 6.86 10.45 2.39
C HIS A 71 6.19 10.32 3.76
N LEU A 72 5.78 11.46 4.29
CA LEU A 72 5.44 11.60 5.70
C LEU A 72 3.94 11.77 5.91
N GLY A 73 3.41 10.95 6.82
CA GLY A 73 2.04 11.06 7.32
C GLY A 73 0.95 10.79 6.29
N GLY A 74 -0.25 11.26 6.60
CA GLY A 74 -1.44 11.13 5.78
C GLY A 74 -2.35 9.99 6.22
N PHE A 75 -3.33 9.71 5.37
CA PHE A 75 -4.39 8.75 5.62
C PHE A 75 -4.38 7.67 4.55
N ILE A 76 -4.82 6.47 4.92
CA ILE A 76 -5.23 5.43 3.98
C ILE A 76 -6.74 5.36 3.95
N ARG A 77 -7.31 5.49 2.75
CA ARG A 77 -8.72 5.26 2.45
C ARG A 77 -8.89 3.94 1.71
N TYR A 78 -9.84 3.13 2.16
CA TYR A 78 -10.28 1.94 1.43
C TYR A 78 -11.69 2.12 0.89
N SER A 79 -11.85 1.82 -0.40
CA SER A 79 -13.14 1.82 -1.09
C SER A 79 -13.33 0.50 -1.84
N MET A 80 -14.57 0.04 -1.98
CA MET A 80 -14.85 -1.23 -2.66
C MET A 80 -16.10 -1.11 -3.52
N VAL A 81 -16.02 -1.56 -4.78
CA VAL A 81 -17.12 -1.49 -5.76
C VAL A 81 -17.18 -2.75 -6.60
N PRO A 82 -18.36 -3.13 -7.13
CA PRO A 82 -18.45 -4.23 -8.10
C PRO A 82 -17.47 -4.03 -9.26
N ARG A 83 -16.88 -5.11 -9.77
CA ARG A 83 -15.79 -5.02 -10.77
C ARG A 83 -16.15 -4.20 -12.00
N ASN A 84 -17.40 -4.31 -12.48
CA ASN A 84 -17.91 -3.57 -13.64
C ASN A 84 -18.26 -2.09 -13.33
N GLN A 85 -18.07 -1.64 -12.09
CA GLN A 85 -18.37 -0.30 -11.61
C GLN A 85 -17.12 0.43 -11.10
N ALA A 86 -15.92 -0.04 -11.41
CA ALA A 86 -14.63 0.50 -10.97
C ALA A 86 -14.29 1.87 -11.60
N THR A 87 -15.07 2.89 -11.27
CA THR A 87 -14.87 4.29 -11.64
C THR A 87 -14.50 5.11 -10.42
N LYS A 88 -13.78 6.22 -10.60
CA LYS A 88 -13.41 7.14 -9.51
C LYS A 88 -14.63 7.57 -8.70
N ALA A 89 -15.70 8.01 -9.37
CA ALA A 89 -16.91 8.49 -8.73
C ALA A 89 -17.59 7.41 -7.87
N ASN A 90 -17.53 6.14 -8.31
CA ASN A 90 -18.08 5.04 -7.53
C ASN A 90 -17.19 4.70 -6.33
N PHE A 91 -15.86 4.74 -6.47
CA PHE A 91 -14.96 4.56 -5.33
C PHE A 91 -15.18 5.63 -4.26
N ASP A 92 -15.28 6.90 -4.64
CA ASP A 92 -15.49 8.00 -3.70
C ASP A 92 -16.82 7.89 -2.93
N LYS A 93 -17.85 7.25 -3.51
CA LYS A 93 -19.15 6.99 -2.85
C LYS A 93 -19.18 5.71 -2.02
N ASN A 94 -18.17 4.85 -2.18
CA ASN A 94 -18.12 3.52 -1.57
C ASN A 94 -16.83 3.30 -0.77
N THR A 95 -16.36 4.38 -0.15
CA THR A 95 -15.45 4.30 0.99
C THR A 95 -16.09 3.48 2.11
N PHE A 96 -15.31 2.58 2.71
CA PHE A 96 -15.79 1.74 3.79
C PHE A 96 -14.83 1.68 4.98
N PHE A 97 -13.61 2.21 4.88
CA PHE A 97 -12.66 2.22 5.99
C PHE A 97 -11.57 3.28 5.81
N TYR A 98 -11.13 3.86 6.92
CA TYR A 98 -9.96 4.73 7.00
C TYR A 98 -8.98 4.28 8.08
N THR A 99 -7.69 4.53 7.87
CA THR A 99 -6.67 4.45 8.92
C THR A 99 -5.55 5.46 8.68
N CYS A 100 -4.68 5.65 9.67
CA CYS A 100 -3.46 6.43 9.49
C CYS A 100 -2.45 5.71 8.58
N ARG A 101 -1.63 6.51 7.87
CA ARG A 101 -0.58 5.98 6.98
C ARG A 101 0.45 5.14 7.73
N GLU A 102 0.90 5.63 8.89
CA GLU A 102 2.00 5.02 9.62
C GLU A 102 1.56 4.06 10.73
N THR A 103 0.48 3.32 10.49
CA THR A 103 -0.04 2.29 11.41
C THR A 103 0.78 1.00 11.29
N ASN A 104 1.21 0.45 12.44
CA ASN A 104 1.98 -0.79 12.57
C ASN A 104 3.17 -0.92 11.59
N CYS A 105 3.89 0.18 11.35
CA CYS A 105 5.08 0.15 10.50
C CYS A 105 6.29 -0.38 11.28
N THR A 106 7.02 -1.34 10.70
CA THR A 106 8.20 -1.94 11.33
C THR A 106 9.48 -1.14 11.04
N LEU A 107 9.61 0.05 11.63
CA LEU A 107 10.88 0.79 11.64
C LEU A 107 11.80 0.25 12.74
N LYS A 108 13.06 -0.03 12.41
CA LYS A 108 14.09 -0.56 13.31
C LYS A 108 14.94 0.55 13.93
N LYS A 109 15.20 1.64 13.23
CA LYS A 109 16.19 2.66 13.67
C LYS A 109 15.61 4.06 13.84
N CYS A 110 14.65 4.45 13.01
CA CYS A 110 14.10 5.80 13.09
C CYS A 110 13.37 6.08 14.43
N LYS A 111 13.72 7.23 15.06
CA LYS A 111 13.07 7.75 16.27
C LYS A 111 12.48 9.16 16.15
N ASP A 112 12.57 9.79 14.97
CA ASP A 112 12.05 11.13 14.72
C ASP A 112 10.82 11.08 13.81
N LYS A 113 9.87 12.01 13.95
CA LYS A 113 8.69 12.07 13.10
C LYS A 113 9.02 12.34 11.63
N TRP A 114 10.12 13.02 11.35
CA TRP A 114 10.52 13.45 9.99
C TRP A 114 11.27 12.40 9.18
N CYS A 115 11.56 11.23 9.74
CA CYS A 115 12.38 10.25 9.07
C CYS A 115 11.68 9.57 7.89
N GLY A 116 12.46 9.32 6.84
CA GLY A 116 12.13 8.34 5.80
C GLY A 116 12.29 6.91 6.28
N ASP A 117 12.42 5.98 5.34
CA ASP A 117 12.71 4.57 5.65
C ASP A 117 14.13 4.42 6.23
N ASP A 118 14.37 3.37 7.03
CA ASP A 118 15.67 3.17 7.67
C ASP A 118 16.78 3.02 6.62
N ALA A 119 17.93 3.65 6.86
CA ALA A 119 19.09 3.55 5.99
C ALA A 119 19.50 2.09 5.70
N GLY A 120 19.64 1.77 4.41
CA GLY A 120 20.00 0.44 3.92
C GLY A 120 18.81 -0.52 3.75
N SER A 121 17.59 -0.08 4.04
CA SER A 121 16.39 -0.85 3.71
C SER A 121 16.26 -0.96 2.19
N LYS A 122 15.92 -2.14 1.69
CA LYS A 122 15.61 -2.33 0.27
C LYS A 122 14.30 -1.63 -0.09
N ASP A 123 14.10 -1.37 -1.37
CA ASP A 123 12.86 -0.81 -1.88
C ASP A 123 11.65 -1.63 -1.38
N HIS A 124 10.69 -0.91 -0.80
CA HIS A 124 9.46 -1.47 -0.24
C HIS A 124 9.68 -2.50 0.89
N GLU A 125 10.86 -2.61 1.50
CA GLU A 125 11.12 -3.56 2.59
C GLU A 125 10.25 -3.26 3.81
N ILE A 126 10.10 -1.97 4.14
CA ILE A 126 9.34 -1.53 5.30
C ILE A 126 7.85 -1.61 5.00
N LYS A 127 7.16 -2.50 5.73
CA LYS A 127 5.72 -2.67 5.63
C LYS A 127 5.03 -1.98 6.79
N CYS A 128 3.90 -1.37 6.46
CA CYS A 128 2.88 -0.95 7.39
C CYS A 128 1.65 -1.83 7.18
N SER A 129 0.81 -1.93 8.20
CA SER A 129 -0.36 -2.80 8.13
C SER A 129 -1.49 -2.35 9.04
N THR A 130 -2.68 -2.81 8.71
CA THR A 130 -3.81 -2.73 9.63
C THR A 130 -4.76 -3.90 9.41
N LYS A 131 -5.72 -4.04 10.31
CA LYS A 131 -6.85 -4.95 10.17
C LYS A 131 -8.03 -4.18 9.60
N VAL A 132 -8.64 -4.74 8.56
CA VAL A 132 -9.81 -4.16 7.90
C VAL A 132 -10.91 -5.21 7.89
N LYS A 133 -12.07 -4.86 8.47
CA LYS A 133 -13.29 -5.65 8.27
C LYS A 133 -13.85 -5.34 6.88
N LEU A 134 -13.90 -6.32 6.00
CA LEU A 134 -14.55 -6.18 4.70
C LEU A 134 -16.05 -5.89 4.90
N PRO A 135 -16.70 -5.14 3.99
CA PRO A 135 -18.12 -4.85 4.11
C PRO A 135 -18.98 -6.11 4.28
N ASP A 136 -19.71 -6.20 5.38
CA ASP A 136 -20.65 -7.30 5.68
C ASP A 136 -22.05 -7.05 5.12
N TYR A 137 -22.25 -5.97 4.35
CA TYR A 137 -23.50 -5.63 3.67
C TYR A 137 -23.43 -5.87 2.15
N LEU A 138 -22.27 -6.29 1.64
CA LEU A 138 -22.10 -6.57 0.21
C LEU A 138 -22.53 -8.01 -0.11
N PRO A 139 -23.20 -8.26 -1.25
CA PRO A 139 -23.43 -9.62 -1.71
C PRO A 139 -22.12 -10.31 -2.13
N SER A 140 -22.18 -11.63 -2.28
CA SER A 140 -21.12 -12.37 -2.96
C SER A 140 -20.94 -11.86 -4.40
N GLY A 141 -19.70 -11.89 -4.90
CA GLY A 141 -19.40 -11.43 -6.24
C GLY A 141 -17.96 -10.94 -6.41
N ASP A 142 -17.68 -10.46 -7.63
CA ASP A 142 -16.39 -9.92 -8.01
C ASP A 142 -16.36 -8.39 -7.80
N TYR A 143 -15.36 -7.92 -7.07
CA TYR A 143 -15.16 -6.54 -6.65
C TYR A 143 -13.76 -6.05 -6.99
N VAL A 144 -13.62 -4.73 -6.99
CA VAL A 144 -12.31 -4.06 -6.93
C VAL A 144 -12.26 -3.30 -5.62
N MET A 145 -11.21 -3.55 -4.85
CA MET A 145 -10.87 -2.77 -3.67
C MET A 145 -9.78 -1.76 -4.04
N GLN A 146 -10.03 -0.48 -3.76
CA GLN A 146 -9.08 0.60 -3.93
C GLN A 146 -8.47 0.94 -2.57
N TRP A 147 -7.14 0.91 -2.51
CA TRP A 147 -6.32 1.54 -1.48
C TRP A 147 -5.88 2.91 -1.99
N THR A 148 -6.09 3.97 -1.21
CA THR A 148 -5.64 5.32 -1.53
C THR A 148 -4.89 5.92 -0.35
N TRP A 149 -3.63 6.28 -0.55
CA TRP A 149 -2.88 7.12 0.37
C TRP A 149 -2.94 8.58 -0.06
N HIS A 150 -3.35 9.47 0.83
CA HIS A 150 -3.46 10.89 0.58
C HIS A 150 -3.01 11.73 1.78
N SER A 151 -2.90 13.04 1.57
CA SER A 151 -2.50 14.01 2.61
C SER A 151 -1.11 13.76 3.20
N ALA A 152 -0.22 13.15 2.40
CA ALA A 152 1.19 13.04 2.73
C ALA A 152 1.95 14.28 2.26
N GLY A 153 3.03 14.59 2.97
CA GLY A 153 4.01 15.60 2.57
C GLY A 153 5.39 15.00 2.31
N SER A 154 6.40 15.85 2.11
CA SER A 154 7.77 15.45 1.82
C SER A 154 7.96 14.88 0.40
N SER A 155 7.46 15.58 -0.62
CA SER A 155 7.74 15.28 -2.02
C SER A 155 9.13 15.75 -2.46
N TYR A 156 9.89 14.89 -3.13
CA TYR A 156 11.22 15.21 -3.68
C TYR A 156 12.18 15.85 -2.65
N GLY A 157 12.17 15.34 -1.42
CA GLY A 157 12.99 15.85 -0.33
C GLY A 157 12.56 17.22 0.24
N ASN A 158 11.44 17.78 -0.24
CA ASN A 158 10.87 19.02 0.27
C ASN A 158 9.72 18.73 1.23
N VAL A 159 9.94 18.93 2.53
CA VAL A 159 8.94 18.68 3.58
C VAL A 159 7.67 19.51 3.43
N GLY A 160 7.77 20.69 2.80
CA GLY A 160 6.66 21.59 2.52
C GLY A 160 5.91 21.31 1.22
N TRP A 161 6.13 20.17 0.57
CA TRP A 161 5.46 19.82 -0.68
C TRP A 161 4.57 18.57 -0.48
N ASN A 162 3.29 18.69 -0.83
CA ASN A 162 2.36 17.57 -0.78
C ASN A 162 2.70 16.49 -1.81
N THR A 163 2.26 15.26 -1.53
CA THR A 163 2.26 14.19 -2.53
C THR A 163 0.93 14.16 -3.30
N GLY A 164 0.93 13.50 -4.45
CA GLY A 164 -0.32 13.09 -5.08
C GLY A 164 -1.02 11.99 -4.27
N ASN A 165 -2.21 11.59 -4.71
CA ASN A 165 -2.90 10.45 -4.12
C ASN A 165 -2.29 9.17 -4.69
N TYR A 166 -1.62 8.38 -3.86
CA TYR A 166 -1.14 7.07 -4.30
C TYR A 166 -2.29 6.08 -4.30
N LYS A 167 -2.50 5.40 -5.41
CA LYS A 167 -3.62 4.47 -5.57
C LYS A 167 -3.12 3.08 -5.94
N THR A 168 -3.78 2.07 -5.39
CA THR A 168 -3.59 0.68 -5.79
C THR A 168 -4.94 -0.02 -5.76
N CYS A 169 -5.29 -0.71 -6.84
CA CYS A 169 -6.48 -1.54 -6.89
C CYS A 169 -6.10 -3.02 -6.77
N ALA A 170 -6.90 -3.78 -6.03
CA ALA A 170 -6.85 -5.23 -5.96
C ALA A 170 -8.19 -5.83 -6.39
N ASP A 171 -8.14 -6.95 -7.10
CA ASP A 171 -9.33 -7.70 -7.48
C ASP A 171 -9.69 -8.70 -6.38
N ILE A 172 -10.91 -8.57 -5.86
CA ILE A 172 -11.41 -9.35 -4.74
C ILE A 172 -12.64 -10.13 -5.17
N ARG A 173 -12.79 -11.36 -4.68
CA ARG A 173 -14.05 -12.11 -4.74
C ARG A 173 -14.59 -12.34 -3.34
N LEU A 174 -15.80 -11.83 -3.10
CA LEU A 174 -16.57 -12.19 -1.91
C LEU A 174 -17.28 -13.51 -2.18
N THR A 175 -16.92 -14.55 -1.45
CA THR A 175 -17.45 -15.92 -1.60
C THR A 175 -18.77 -16.13 -0.88
N THR A 176 -19.13 -15.23 0.03
CA THR A 176 -20.38 -15.23 0.78
C THR A 176 -21.06 -13.87 0.64
N SER A 177 -22.39 -13.87 0.68
CA SER A 177 -23.15 -12.64 0.84
C SER A 177 -23.18 -12.25 2.30
N GLY A 178 -22.98 -10.97 2.56
CA GLY A 178 -23.18 -10.38 3.86
C GLY A 178 -24.66 -10.15 4.17
N SER A 179 -24.99 -9.95 5.45
CA SER A 179 -26.35 -9.69 5.94
C SER A 179 -26.48 -8.37 6.70
N GLY A 180 -25.41 -7.57 6.76
CA GLY A 180 -25.37 -6.28 7.43
C GLY A 180 -26.00 -5.16 6.59
N SER A 181 -26.00 -3.96 7.17
CA SER A 181 -26.41 -2.73 6.49
C SER A 181 -25.18 -1.82 6.29
N LYS A 182 -25.15 -1.08 5.18
CA LYS A 182 -24.07 -0.11 4.93
C LYS A 182 -24.09 0.97 6.01
N PRO A 183 -23.01 1.15 6.79
CA PRO A 183 -22.92 2.24 7.74
C PRO A 183 -23.05 3.59 7.04
N LYS A 184 -23.66 4.57 7.71
CA LYS A 184 -23.73 5.95 7.20
C LYS A 184 -22.34 6.57 7.03
N CYS A 185 -21.41 6.15 7.88
CA CYS A 185 -20.06 6.67 7.98
C CYS A 185 -19.06 5.52 7.97
N PRO A 186 -17.97 5.60 7.20
CA PRO A 186 -16.95 4.57 7.25
C PRO A 186 -16.29 4.56 8.64
N PRO A 187 -15.99 3.39 9.22
CA PRO A 187 -15.13 3.29 10.40
C PRO A 187 -13.74 3.88 10.14
N PHE A 188 -13.13 4.36 11.23
CA PHE A 188 -11.79 4.91 11.22
C PHE A 188 -10.97 4.37 12.38
N VAL A 189 -9.76 3.92 12.09
CA VAL A 189 -8.75 3.52 13.08
C VAL A 189 -7.61 4.54 13.06
N GLY A 190 -7.62 5.41 14.07
CA GLY A 190 -6.57 6.40 14.31
C GLY A 190 -5.34 5.79 14.99
N GLY A 191 -4.36 6.67 15.21
CA GLY A 191 -3.11 6.30 15.85
C GLY A 191 -2.10 5.79 14.83
N ASP A 192 -0.99 6.50 14.74
CA ASP A 192 0.19 6.13 13.97
C ASP A 192 1.47 6.27 14.80
N ARG A 193 2.58 5.84 14.21
CA ARG A 193 3.91 5.99 14.80
C ARG A 193 4.17 7.42 15.32
N VAL A 194 3.78 8.45 14.59
CA VAL A 194 4.10 9.84 14.93
C VAL A 194 3.26 10.35 16.09
N THR A 195 1.96 10.05 16.10
CA THR A 195 1.10 10.33 17.26
C THR A 195 1.63 9.65 18.52
N ALA A 196 2.12 8.41 18.42
CA ALA A 196 2.75 7.72 19.55
C ALA A 196 4.04 8.41 20.00
N LEU A 197 4.95 8.73 19.08
CA LEU A 197 6.21 9.43 19.38
C LEU A 197 5.98 10.79 20.04
N GLU A 198 4.99 11.53 19.56
CA GLU A 198 4.70 12.90 19.98
C GLU A 198 3.66 12.96 21.12
N LYS A 199 3.30 11.80 21.68
CA LYS A 199 2.33 11.65 22.78
C LYS A 199 1.00 12.36 22.48
N LYS A 200 0.55 12.27 21.23
CA LYS A 200 -0.76 12.77 20.78
C LYS A 200 -1.83 11.70 20.96
N SER A 201 -3.08 12.11 20.77
CA SER A 201 -4.20 11.20 20.85
C SER A 201 -4.10 10.12 19.75
N SER A 202 -4.42 8.88 20.12
CA SER A 202 -4.42 7.73 19.21
C SER A 202 -5.69 7.62 18.37
N ASP A 203 -6.56 8.64 18.39
CA ASP A 203 -7.75 8.74 17.55
C ASP A 203 -7.56 9.75 16.41
N GLN A 204 -6.32 10.10 16.09
CA GLN A 204 -5.96 11.03 15.02
C GLN A 204 -4.79 10.47 14.22
N CYS A 205 -4.55 11.04 13.06
CA CYS A 205 -3.35 10.80 12.25
C CYS A 205 -2.53 12.06 12.12
N TRP A 206 -1.23 11.91 11.92
CA TRP A 206 -0.38 12.99 11.48
C TRP A 206 -0.45 13.13 9.96
N TYR A 207 -0.73 14.34 9.44
CA TYR A 207 -0.92 14.57 8.00
C TYR A 207 -0.43 15.95 7.56
N PHE A 208 -0.26 16.15 6.26
CA PHE A 208 0.21 17.39 5.66
C PHE A 208 -0.93 18.21 5.03
N ASP A 209 -0.96 19.50 5.34
CA ASP A 209 -1.79 20.55 4.73
C ASP A 209 -3.31 20.37 4.88
N ASN A 210 -3.89 19.41 4.16
CA ASN A 210 -5.33 19.15 4.09
C ASN A 210 -5.63 17.68 4.41
N ASN A 211 -6.82 17.40 4.94
CA ASN A 211 -7.26 16.06 5.37
C ASN A 211 -8.24 15.40 4.37
N ASP A 212 -8.18 15.79 3.11
CA ASP A 212 -9.02 15.29 2.02
C ASP A 212 -8.12 14.74 0.90
N LEU A 213 -8.72 14.14 -0.13
CA LEU A 213 -7.97 13.78 -1.33
C LEU A 213 -7.37 15.03 -1.98
N SER A 214 -6.08 14.95 -2.31
CA SER A 214 -5.37 16.04 -2.97
C SER A 214 -5.91 16.22 -4.39
N THR A 215 -6.24 17.45 -4.79
CA THR A 215 -6.73 17.77 -6.14
C THR A 215 -5.79 18.67 -6.91
N LYS A 216 -4.74 19.16 -6.24
CA LYS A 216 -3.73 20.06 -6.77
C LYS A 216 -2.44 19.92 -5.97
N GLU A 217 -1.36 20.34 -6.61
CA GLU A 217 -0.07 20.51 -5.97
C GLU A 217 -0.08 21.73 -5.04
N VAL A 218 0.56 21.59 -3.89
CA VAL A 218 0.77 22.63 -2.89
C VAL A 218 2.21 22.56 -2.42
N LYS A 219 2.88 23.72 -2.41
CA LYS A 219 4.27 23.88 -1.94
C LYS A 219 4.37 25.08 -1.00
N TYR A 220 5.00 24.85 0.15
CA TYR A 220 5.31 25.83 1.17
C TYR A 220 6.83 25.85 1.36
N GLY A 221 7.46 26.78 0.65
CA GLY A 221 8.91 26.91 0.58
C GLY A 221 9.64 25.72 -0.06
N THR A 222 10.97 25.74 0.05
CA THR A 222 11.88 24.73 -0.50
C THR A 222 12.82 24.17 0.58
N GLY A 223 13.31 22.94 0.36
CA GLY A 223 14.27 22.28 1.25
C GLY A 223 13.65 21.38 2.32
N TRP A 224 14.49 20.54 2.94
CA TRP A 224 14.06 19.53 3.91
C TRP A 224 13.80 20.10 5.33
N ASN A 225 14.46 21.20 5.70
CA ASN A 225 14.37 21.84 7.01
C ASN A 225 13.52 23.12 6.98
N ASN A 226 12.60 23.20 6.02
CA ASN A 226 11.78 24.37 5.80
C ASN A 226 10.75 24.54 6.93
N LYS A 227 10.91 25.57 7.77
CA LYS A 227 10.02 25.85 8.90
C LYS A 227 8.58 26.15 8.48
N GLU A 228 8.39 26.83 7.35
CA GLU A 228 7.06 27.10 6.80
C GLU A 228 6.40 25.77 6.45
N GLY A 229 7.02 24.95 5.60
CA GLY A 229 6.54 23.63 5.22
C GLY A 229 6.24 22.71 6.41
N MET A 230 7.14 22.65 7.40
CA MET A 230 6.94 21.84 8.61
C MET A 230 5.74 22.30 9.44
N SER A 231 5.39 23.59 9.41
CA SER A 231 4.23 24.13 10.16
C SER A 231 2.87 23.71 9.58
N HIS A 232 2.83 23.21 8.34
CA HIS A 232 1.60 22.72 7.70
C HIS A 232 1.25 21.28 8.07
N TYR A 233 2.09 20.58 8.84
CA TYR A 233 1.74 19.27 9.38
C TYR A 233 0.83 19.39 10.60
N LYS A 234 -0.25 18.60 10.60
CA LYS A 234 -1.35 18.68 11.58
C LYS A 234 -1.66 17.29 12.12
N TYR A 235 -2.44 17.26 13.21
CA TYR A 235 -3.04 16.05 13.76
C TYR A 235 -4.55 16.16 13.62
N GLY A 236 -5.21 15.13 13.12
CA GLY A 236 -6.66 15.18 12.92
C GLY A 236 -7.23 13.93 12.25
N LEU A 237 -8.48 14.07 11.83
CA LEU A 237 -9.26 13.01 11.20
C LEU A 237 -9.33 13.24 9.67
N PRO A 238 -9.58 12.19 8.86
CA PRO A 238 -9.98 12.39 7.48
C PRO A 238 -11.27 13.22 7.41
N LYS A 239 -11.39 14.10 6.42
CA LYS A 239 -12.54 15.02 6.29
C LYS A 239 -13.90 14.32 6.24
N GLU A 240 -14.00 13.16 5.57
CA GLU A 240 -15.24 12.36 5.54
C GLU A 240 -15.65 11.91 6.95
N ILE A 241 -14.68 11.58 7.81
CA ILE A 241 -14.92 11.17 9.21
C ILE A 241 -15.29 12.38 10.08
N GLU A 242 -14.69 13.56 9.85
CA GLU A 242 -15.08 14.80 10.53
C GLU A 242 -16.53 15.17 10.24
N GLN A 243 -16.93 15.11 8.97
CA GLN A 243 -18.30 15.39 8.52
C GLN A 243 -19.32 14.40 9.08
N CYS A 244 -18.85 13.22 9.47
CA CYS A 244 -19.62 12.19 10.13
C CYS A 244 -19.83 12.43 11.64
N GLY A 245 -19.38 13.57 12.17
CA GLY A 245 -19.55 13.93 13.58
C GLY A 245 -18.39 13.55 14.47
N GLY A 246 -17.29 13.01 13.91
CA GLY A 246 -16.04 12.75 14.60
C GLY A 246 -16.12 11.63 15.64
N GLY A 247 -15.29 10.60 15.47
CA GLY A 247 -15.14 9.55 16.47
C GLY A 247 -14.63 8.28 15.83
N ALA A 248 -13.41 7.87 16.17
CA ALA A 248 -13.03 6.49 16.03
C ALA A 248 -14.09 5.66 16.75
N THR A 249 -14.77 4.76 16.04
CA THR A 249 -15.46 3.67 16.73
C THR A 249 -14.39 3.03 17.61
N LYS A 250 -14.61 3.00 18.94
CA LYS A 250 -13.81 2.22 19.89
C LYS A 250 -14.02 0.72 19.63
N GLY A 251 -13.85 0.28 18.39
CA GLY A 251 -13.91 -1.11 17.95
C GLY A 251 -12.48 -1.59 17.84
N SER A 252 -12.03 -2.24 18.92
CA SER A 252 -10.86 -3.13 18.96
C SER A 252 -9.63 -2.61 18.21
N GLY A 253 -8.77 -1.87 18.92
CA GLY A 253 -7.34 -1.94 18.62
C GLY A 253 -6.90 -3.42 18.52
N PRO A 254 -5.79 -3.74 17.84
CA PRO A 254 -5.29 -5.10 17.85
C PRO A 254 -5.22 -5.55 19.32
N ALA A 255 -5.94 -6.65 19.64
CA ALA A 255 -5.84 -7.24 20.95
C ALA A 255 -4.33 -7.41 21.25
N PRO A 256 -3.84 -7.03 22.45
CA PRO A 256 -2.47 -7.32 22.83
C PRO A 256 -2.21 -8.81 22.53
N ALA A 257 -1.05 -9.09 21.94
CA ALA A 257 -0.65 -10.45 21.63
C ALA A 257 -0.93 -11.34 22.86
N PRO A 258 -1.57 -12.51 22.71
CA PRO A 258 -1.82 -13.40 23.85
C PRO A 258 -0.51 -13.60 24.60
N ALA A 259 -0.55 -13.42 25.92
CA ALA A 259 0.57 -13.82 26.76
C ALA A 259 0.94 -15.27 26.39
N PRO A 260 2.24 -15.61 26.32
CA PRO A 260 2.66 -16.98 26.05
C PRO A 260 1.87 -17.93 26.95
N ALA A 261 1.17 -18.87 26.34
CA ALA A 261 0.47 -19.90 27.09
C ALA A 261 1.48 -20.54 28.05
N PRO A 262 1.12 -20.74 29.33
CA PRO A 262 1.95 -21.51 30.25
C PRO A 262 2.34 -22.81 29.55
N ALA A 263 3.63 -23.14 29.59
CA ALA A 263 4.12 -24.39 29.03
C ALA A 263 3.24 -25.55 29.55
N PRO A 264 2.78 -26.46 28.67
CA PRO A 264 2.01 -27.62 29.11
C PRO A 264 2.75 -28.32 30.24
N GLY A 265 2.06 -28.54 31.36
CA GLY A 265 2.57 -29.39 32.42
C GLY A 265 2.94 -30.77 31.84
N PRO A 266 3.95 -31.44 32.41
CA PRO A 266 4.45 -32.71 31.90
C PRO A 266 3.29 -33.70 31.75
N ALA A 267 3.17 -34.28 30.55
CA ALA A 267 2.16 -35.28 30.25
C ALA A 267 2.35 -36.50 31.18
N PRO A 268 1.27 -37.04 31.78
CA PRO A 268 1.36 -38.28 32.52
C PRO A 268 1.81 -39.42 31.59
N THR A 269 2.76 -40.20 32.10
CA THR A 269 3.37 -41.33 31.41
C THR A 269 2.29 -42.36 31.04
N PRO A 270 2.21 -42.83 29.77
CA PRO A 270 1.27 -43.87 29.42
C PRO A 270 1.66 -45.18 30.10
N PRO A 271 0.70 -45.95 30.64
CA PRO A 271 0.97 -47.32 31.02
C PRO A 271 1.22 -48.15 29.75
N THR A 272 2.41 -48.75 29.70
CA THR A 272 2.72 -49.91 28.87
C THR A 272 1.65 -50.97 29.08
N ASN A 273 0.95 -51.41 28.02
CA ASN A 273 0.57 -52.81 27.93
C ASN A 273 0.15 -53.29 26.53
N VAL A 274 0.86 -54.35 26.15
CA VAL A 274 0.47 -55.60 25.47
C VAL A 274 -0.12 -55.55 24.05
N THR A 275 0.72 -56.00 23.15
CA THR A 275 0.44 -56.60 21.84
C THR A 275 -0.58 -57.73 21.91
N THR A 276 -1.68 -57.63 21.17
CA THR A 276 -2.40 -58.79 20.63
C THR A 276 -2.79 -58.53 19.18
N VAL A 277 -2.28 -59.39 18.30
CA VAL A 277 -2.71 -59.70 16.93
C VAL A 277 -3.40 -61.09 17.03
N PRO A 278 -4.29 -61.59 16.13
CA PRO A 278 -4.88 -61.07 14.87
C PRO A 278 -6.43 -61.17 14.83
N THR A 279 -7.08 -60.79 13.72
CA THR A 279 -7.84 -61.68 12.79
C THR A 279 -8.60 -60.85 11.73
N SER A 280 -8.57 -61.35 10.51
CA SER A 280 -8.97 -60.81 9.19
C SER A 280 -10.47 -60.77 8.88
N ALA A 281 -10.87 -59.72 8.11
CA ALA A 281 -11.78 -59.65 6.93
C ALA A 281 -13.22 -60.23 7.01
N PRO A 282 -14.27 -59.65 6.37
CA PRO A 282 -14.28 -59.37 4.91
C PRO A 282 -14.97 -58.07 4.42
N SER A 283 -14.77 -57.87 3.12
CA SER A 283 -15.30 -56.94 2.12
C SER A 283 -16.67 -56.30 2.34
N GLY A 284 -16.75 -55.02 1.94
CA GLY A 284 -17.99 -54.32 1.64
C GLY A 284 -17.76 -53.30 0.53
N ASP A 285 -18.25 -53.63 -0.66
CA ASP A 285 -18.35 -52.78 -1.84
C ASP A 285 -19.11 -51.47 -1.54
N GLY A 286 -18.66 -50.38 -2.15
CA GLY A 286 -19.25 -49.05 -1.98
C GLY A 286 -18.74 -48.06 -3.03
N ASP A 287 -18.89 -48.45 -4.29
CA ASP A 287 -18.67 -47.63 -5.48
C ASP A 287 -19.69 -46.46 -5.52
N VAL A 288 -19.19 -45.22 -5.44
CA VAL A 288 -19.93 -44.02 -5.87
C VAL A 288 -18.96 -43.10 -6.61
N THR A 289 -18.69 -43.44 -7.87
CA THR A 289 -18.23 -42.49 -8.88
C THR A 289 -19.29 -41.41 -9.12
N GLN A 290 -19.06 -40.19 -8.64
CA GLN A 290 -19.78 -39.01 -9.17
C GLN A 290 -19.02 -38.44 -10.37
N THR A 291 -19.53 -38.81 -11.54
CA THR A 291 -19.11 -38.31 -12.85
C THR A 291 -19.55 -36.85 -13.00
N TYR A 292 -18.63 -35.89 -12.80
CA TYR A 292 -18.86 -34.51 -13.21
C TYR A 292 -18.87 -34.42 -14.74
N LYS A 293 -20.01 -34.00 -15.29
CA LYS A 293 -20.23 -33.74 -16.71
C LYS A 293 -19.41 -32.49 -17.12
N PRO A 294 -18.47 -32.58 -18.08
CA PRO A 294 -17.76 -31.40 -18.56
C PRO A 294 -18.72 -30.48 -19.30
N SER A 295 -18.85 -29.24 -18.80
CA SER A 295 -19.53 -28.17 -19.52
C SER A 295 -18.73 -27.81 -20.79
N LYS A 296 -19.43 -27.66 -21.90
CA LYS A 296 -18.85 -27.42 -23.22
C LYS A 296 -18.08 -26.11 -23.24
N THR A 297 -16.77 -26.20 -23.48
CA THR A 297 -15.90 -25.08 -23.80
C THR A 297 -16.41 -24.37 -25.06
N PRO A 298 -16.68 -23.06 -25.03
CA PRO A 298 -16.92 -22.29 -26.24
C PRO A 298 -15.64 -22.24 -27.08
N LYS A 299 -15.78 -22.61 -28.35
CA LYS A 299 -14.74 -22.52 -29.39
C LYS A 299 -14.24 -21.07 -29.49
N PRO A 300 -12.92 -20.80 -29.47
CA PRO A 300 -12.41 -19.47 -29.71
C PRO A 300 -12.75 -19.04 -31.14
N SER A 301 -13.47 -17.93 -31.28
CA SER A 301 -13.68 -17.27 -32.56
C SER A 301 -12.35 -16.69 -33.06
N ASN A 302 -12.11 -16.86 -34.35
CA ASN A 302 -10.93 -16.46 -35.12
C ASN A 302 -10.21 -15.21 -34.60
N ALA A 303 -8.89 -15.34 -34.47
CA ALA A 303 -7.97 -14.25 -34.22
C ALA A 303 -8.16 -13.13 -35.25
N ALA A 304 -8.32 -11.90 -34.74
CA ALA A 304 -8.26 -10.71 -35.57
C ALA A 304 -6.86 -10.60 -36.24
N PRO A 305 -6.77 -10.09 -37.48
CA PRO A 305 -5.48 -9.90 -38.15
C PRO A 305 -4.57 -8.99 -37.32
N ALA A 306 -3.29 -9.36 -37.25
CA ALA A 306 -2.25 -8.52 -36.66
C ALA A 306 -2.23 -7.14 -37.35
N PRO A 307 -2.16 -6.02 -36.60
CA PRO A 307 -1.94 -4.72 -37.20
C PRO A 307 -0.60 -4.71 -37.95
N ALA A 308 -0.60 -4.20 -39.17
CA ALA A 308 0.61 -4.00 -39.96
C ALA A 308 1.64 -3.14 -39.18
N PRO A 309 2.96 -3.36 -39.39
CA PRO A 309 4.00 -2.57 -38.75
C PRO A 309 3.88 -1.10 -39.19
N GLY A 310 3.32 -0.28 -38.31
CA GLY A 310 3.25 1.17 -38.47
C GLY A 310 4.65 1.77 -38.40
N LYS A 311 4.98 2.56 -39.42
CA LYS A 311 6.25 3.25 -39.58
C LYS A 311 6.61 4.08 -38.34
N ASN A 312 7.80 3.82 -37.79
CA ASN A 312 8.45 4.63 -36.76
C ASN A 312 8.62 6.08 -37.24
N GLY A 313 7.77 6.97 -36.76
CA GLY A 313 8.01 8.41 -36.74
C GLY A 313 8.68 8.78 -35.43
N GLY A 314 9.95 9.18 -35.47
CA GLY A 314 10.70 9.68 -34.33
C GLY A 314 10.09 10.96 -33.75
N GLY A 315 9.16 10.80 -32.80
CA GLY A 315 8.66 11.88 -31.95
C GLY A 315 9.50 11.97 -30.69
N LYS A 316 10.36 12.98 -30.59
CA LYS A 316 11.01 13.37 -29.33
C LYS A 316 9.93 13.81 -28.35
N TYR A 317 9.53 12.95 -27.42
CA TYR A 317 8.80 13.40 -26.25
C TYR A 317 9.76 14.19 -25.35
N LYS A 318 9.73 15.52 -25.48
CA LYS A 318 10.28 16.40 -24.45
C LYS A 318 9.38 16.25 -23.23
N TYR A 319 9.84 15.50 -22.23
CA TYR A 319 9.30 15.58 -20.89
C TYR A 319 9.60 17.00 -20.36
N VAL A 320 8.58 17.85 -20.33
CA VAL A 320 8.66 19.16 -19.66
C VAL A 320 8.22 18.90 -18.21
N GLY A 321 9.13 18.36 -17.41
CA GLY A 321 8.93 18.28 -15.95
C GLY A 321 8.98 19.69 -15.34
N PRO A 322 8.30 19.95 -14.21
CA PRO A 322 8.54 21.17 -13.45
C PRO A 322 10.00 21.17 -12.96
N GLU A 323 10.57 22.36 -12.80
CA GLU A 323 11.94 22.58 -12.34
C GLU A 323 12.35 21.55 -11.28
N ARG A 324 13.43 20.80 -11.56
CA ARG A 324 14.03 19.87 -10.61
C ARG A 324 14.19 20.60 -9.29
N ALA A 325 13.80 19.94 -8.19
CA ALA A 325 14.19 20.37 -6.86
C ALA A 325 15.70 20.71 -6.88
N ASP A 326 16.07 21.81 -6.22
CA ASP A 326 17.46 22.21 -6.02
C ASP A 326 18.30 20.97 -5.69
N SER A 327 19.30 20.68 -6.52
CA SER A 327 20.14 19.49 -6.36
C SER A 327 20.84 19.48 -5.01
N ALA A 328 21.10 20.64 -4.39
CA ALA A 328 21.62 20.73 -3.05
C ALA A 328 20.59 20.29 -2.00
N ALA A 329 19.33 20.66 -2.14
CA ALA A 329 18.25 20.22 -1.24
C ALA A 329 18.01 18.71 -1.31
N MET A 330 18.04 18.13 -2.52
CA MET A 330 17.94 16.67 -2.69
C MET A 330 19.15 15.95 -2.08
N THR A 331 20.35 16.46 -2.32
CA THR A 331 21.59 15.90 -1.77
C THR A 331 21.58 15.93 -0.24
N GLN A 332 21.18 17.05 0.36
CA GLN A 332 21.11 17.18 1.81
C GLN A 332 20.02 16.28 2.41
N TRP A 333 18.88 16.14 1.74
CA TRP A 333 17.83 15.22 2.14
C TRP A 333 18.30 13.76 2.08
N CYS A 334 18.98 13.37 1.00
CA CYS A 334 19.55 12.02 0.87
C CYS A 334 20.64 11.77 1.93
N ASN A 335 21.51 12.73 2.19
CA ASN A 335 22.55 12.62 3.21
C ASN A 335 21.98 12.49 4.63
N TYR A 336 20.86 13.15 4.92
CA TYR A 336 20.24 13.14 6.24
C TYR A 336 19.32 11.92 6.46
N ASN A 337 18.62 11.46 5.42
CA ASN A 337 17.62 10.40 5.54
C ASN A 337 18.08 9.03 4.99
N CYS A 338 19.12 8.97 4.15
CA CYS A 338 19.49 7.76 3.41
C CYS A 338 20.98 7.71 2.95
N PRO A 339 21.96 7.41 3.83
CA PRO A 339 23.36 7.23 3.40
C PRO A 339 23.59 6.04 2.45
N ALA A 340 22.61 5.15 2.24
CA ALA A 340 22.74 3.99 1.35
C ALA A 340 22.34 4.26 -0.12
N PHE A 341 21.85 5.48 -0.45
CA PHE A 341 21.26 5.80 -1.75
C PHE A 341 21.86 7.05 -2.41
N CYS A 342 22.92 7.62 -1.83
CA CYS A 342 23.77 8.60 -2.50
C CYS A 342 24.87 7.86 -3.28
N PRO A 343 25.15 8.24 -4.54
CA PRO A 343 26.45 7.96 -5.14
C PRO A 343 27.54 8.44 -4.17
N SER A 344 28.48 7.56 -3.83
CA SER A 344 29.53 7.76 -2.82
C SER A 344 30.41 9.00 -3.05
N ASP A 345 30.33 9.59 -4.24
CA ASP A 345 31.07 10.73 -4.76
C ASP A 345 30.34 12.07 -4.60
N ILE A 346 29.12 12.09 -4.04
CA ILE A 346 28.41 13.32 -3.63
C ILE A 346 28.54 13.58 -2.11
N CYS A 347 29.09 12.62 -1.36
CA CYS A 347 29.28 12.67 0.10
C CYS A 347 30.76 12.88 0.52
N ALA A 348 31.60 13.45 -0.34
CA ALA A 348 33.00 13.79 -0.03
C ALA A 348 33.17 15.30 0.16
#